data_AF-X1D7R4-F1
#
_entry.id   AF-X1D7R4-F1
#
_cell.length_a   1.000
_cell.length_b   1.000
_cell.length_c   1.000
_cell.angle_alpha   90.00
_cell.angle_beta   90.00
_cell.angle_gamma   90.00
#
_symmetry.space_group_name_H-M   'P 1'
#
loop_
_entity.id
_entity.type
_entity.pdbx_description
1 polymer ?
#
loop_
_entity_poly.entity_id
_entity_poly.type
_entity_poly.pdbx_seq_one_letter_code
_entity_poly.pdbx_strand_id
1 'polypeptide(L)'
;RFSSEKLTLDDEDVPPHASGLSDKVKEAIAKSPHWIQRDLTRQIQSLSNPEEYADLILDSSKKYVDEIAFSIACSPLGNVPQIEVIQDNVFYLYDNDESIQYANIVDYDDGSGDYYSTVRYVVIENGTEKQLEYPKEIYYWYVVHPELIGGNAKYIYGEFWR
;
A
#
# COMPACT_ATOMS: atom_id res chain seq x y z
N ARG A 1 6.21 -5.02 -29.12
CA ARG A 1 6.83 -6.35 -29.39
C ARG A 1 8.36 -6.25 -29.34
N PHE A 2 9.11 -7.23 -28.81
CA PHE A 2 10.59 -7.16 -28.75
C PHE A 2 11.20 -7.60 -30.08
N SER A 3 12.02 -6.74 -30.71
CA SER A 3 12.74 -7.07 -31.93
C SER A 3 14.15 -7.55 -31.61
N SER A 4 14.37 -8.86 -31.73
CA SER A 4 15.67 -9.48 -31.43
C SER A 4 16.80 -9.05 -32.38
N GLU A 5 16.46 -8.53 -33.56
CA GLU A 5 17.45 -8.10 -34.56
C GLU A 5 17.96 -6.68 -34.30
N LYS A 6 17.15 -5.83 -33.66
CA LYS A 6 17.50 -4.43 -33.38
C LYS A 6 17.85 -4.17 -31.92
N LEU A 7 17.64 -5.14 -31.03
CA LEU A 7 17.73 -4.97 -29.56
C LEU A 7 16.89 -3.77 -29.06
N THR A 8 15.81 -3.45 -29.78
CA THR A 8 14.89 -2.37 -29.44
C THR A 8 13.50 -2.95 -29.20
N LEU A 9 12.80 -2.35 -28.25
CA LEU A 9 11.36 -2.50 -28.15
C LEU A 9 10.75 -1.64 -29.26
N ASP A 10 9.90 -2.22 -30.10
CA ASP A 10 9.07 -1.43 -30.98
C ASP A 10 8.08 -0.67 -30.10
N ASP A 11 8.05 0.66 -30.22
CA ASP A 11 7.06 1.54 -29.60
C ASP A 11 5.68 1.19 -30.17
N GLU A 12 5.05 0.17 -29.59
CA GLU A 12 3.60 0.06 -29.66
C GLU A 12 3.06 1.24 -28.86
N ASP A 13 2.10 1.95 -29.45
CA ASP A 13 1.32 3.00 -28.80
C ASP A 13 0.51 2.34 -27.67
N VAL A 14 1.18 2.05 -26.56
CA VAL A 14 0.57 1.44 -25.38
C VAL A 14 -0.39 2.48 -24.85
N PRO A 15 -1.71 2.24 -24.92
CA PRO A 15 -2.66 3.20 -24.39
C PRO A 15 -2.31 3.45 -22.93
N PRO A 16 -2.44 4.69 -22.42
CA PRO A 16 -2.06 5.01 -21.06
C PRO A 16 -2.63 3.96 -20.10
N HIS A 17 -1.85 3.53 -19.11
CA HIS A 17 -2.29 2.51 -18.15
C HIS A 17 -3.57 2.91 -17.38
N ALA A 18 -4.05 4.15 -17.51
CA ALA A 18 -5.33 4.64 -16.98
C ALA A 18 -6.48 4.72 -18.01
N SER A 19 -6.28 4.23 -19.23
CA SER A 19 -7.31 4.23 -20.27
C SER A 19 -8.51 3.36 -19.85
N GLY A 20 -9.70 3.95 -19.86
CA GLY A 20 -10.94 3.30 -19.42
C GLY A 20 -11.27 3.43 -17.93
N LEU A 21 -10.40 4.05 -17.10
CA LEU A 21 -10.72 4.34 -15.70
C LEU A 21 -11.60 5.59 -15.58
N SER A 22 -12.50 5.60 -14.59
CA SER A 22 -13.28 6.77 -14.24
C SER A 22 -12.39 7.88 -13.69
N ASP A 23 -12.89 9.12 -13.69
CA ASP A 23 -12.12 10.25 -13.16
C ASP A 23 -11.91 10.15 -11.65
N LYS A 24 -12.86 9.55 -10.92
CA LYS A 24 -12.72 9.26 -9.50
C LYS A 24 -11.55 8.32 -9.23
N VAL A 25 -11.46 7.23 -9.98
CA VAL A 25 -10.37 6.26 -9.84
C VAL A 25 -9.01 6.91 -10.14
N LYS A 26 -8.94 7.79 -11.14
CA LYS A 26 -7.71 8.55 -11.44
C LYS A 26 -7.34 9.49 -10.31
N GLU A 27 -8.31 10.15 -9.69
CA GLU A 27 -8.10 11.03 -8.53
C GLU A 27 -7.57 10.23 -7.33
N ALA A 28 -8.14 9.05 -7.06
CA ALA A 28 -7.66 8.15 -6.02
C ALA A 28 -6.21 7.72 -6.26
N ILE A 29 -5.87 7.33 -7.49
CA ILE A 29 -4.49 7.00 -7.85
C ILE A 29 -3.56 8.20 -7.66
N ALA A 30 -3.97 9.40 -8.10
CA ALA A 30 -3.17 10.62 -7.96
C ALA A 30 -2.95 11.04 -6.50
N LYS A 31 -3.88 10.69 -5.59
CA LYS A 31 -3.74 10.91 -4.15
C LYS A 31 -2.68 10.00 -3.52
N SER A 32 -2.48 8.80 -4.07
CA SER A 32 -1.52 7.80 -3.58
C SER A 32 -0.06 8.17 -3.91
N PRO A 33 0.93 7.65 -3.16
CA PRO A 33 2.35 7.91 -3.43
C PRO A 33 2.79 7.50 -4.83
N HIS A 34 3.64 8.29 -5.48
CA HIS A 34 4.13 8.00 -6.83
C HIS A 34 4.74 6.60 -6.96
N TRP A 35 5.48 6.13 -5.94
CA TRP A 35 6.12 4.82 -5.97
C TRP A 35 5.12 3.64 -6.09
N ILE A 36 3.86 3.78 -5.66
CA ILE A 36 2.85 2.70 -5.71
C ILE A 36 1.84 2.87 -6.85
N GLN A 37 1.70 4.07 -7.41
CA GLN A 37 0.66 4.40 -8.40
C GLN A 37 0.60 3.44 -9.58
N ARG A 38 1.74 3.00 -10.11
CA ARG A 38 1.80 2.06 -11.24
C ARG A 38 1.17 0.72 -10.90
N ASP A 39 1.55 0.16 -9.76
CA ASP A 39 1.10 -1.18 -9.35
C ASP A 39 -0.36 -1.12 -8.87
N LEU A 40 -0.75 -0.03 -8.20
CA LEU A 40 -2.15 0.29 -7.87
C LEU A 40 -3.02 0.36 -9.13
N THR A 41 -2.58 1.08 -10.16
CA THR A 41 -3.29 1.20 -11.44
C THR A 41 -3.53 -0.18 -12.05
N ARG A 42 -2.48 -1.02 -12.12
CA ARG A 42 -2.57 -2.37 -12.64
C ARG A 42 -3.58 -3.23 -11.85
N GLN A 43 -3.56 -3.13 -10.53
CA GLN A 43 -4.49 -3.88 -9.69
C GLN A 43 -5.93 -3.43 -9.95
N ILE A 44 -6.19 -2.13 -9.90
CA ILE A 44 -7.53 -1.54 -10.09
C ILE A 44 -8.14 -1.96 -11.44
N GLN A 45 -7.35 -2.02 -12.50
CA GLN A 45 -7.81 -2.50 -13.81
C GLN A 45 -8.29 -3.95 -13.81
N SER A 46 -7.83 -4.77 -12.86
CA SER A 46 -8.23 -6.17 -12.72
C SER A 46 -9.48 -6.37 -11.88
N LEU A 47 -9.98 -5.32 -11.21
CA LEU A 47 -11.11 -5.40 -10.29
C LEU A 47 -12.45 -5.29 -11.02
N SER A 48 -13.45 -6.02 -10.52
CA SER A 48 -14.83 -5.89 -10.96
C SER A 48 -15.50 -4.62 -10.44
N ASN A 49 -15.10 -4.13 -9.27
CA ASN A 49 -15.66 -2.93 -8.62
C ASN A 49 -14.55 -1.94 -8.17
N PRO A 50 -13.87 -1.26 -9.10
CA PRO A 50 -12.75 -0.37 -8.76
C PRO A 50 -13.16 0.90 -7.99
N GLU A 51 -14.41 1.34 -8.11
CA GLU A 51 -14.93 2.56 -7.47
C GLU A 51 -14.91 2.48 -5.95
N GLU A 52 -15.22 1.32 -5.39
CA GLU A 52 -15.27 1.09 -3.94
C GLU A 52 -13.91 1.29 -3.27
N TYR A 53 -12.84 0.82 -3.91
CA TYR A 53 -11.46 1.03 -3.45
C TYR A 53 -10.99 2.47 -3.68
N ALA A 54 -11.47 3.13 -4.73
CA ALA A 54 -11.20 4.55 -4.98
C ALA A 54 -11.84 5.43 -3.90
N ASP A 55 -13.10 5.16 -3.53
CA ASP A 55 -13.80 5.84 -2.43
C ASP A 55 -13.02 5.67 -1.11
N LEU A 56 -12.58 4.45 -0.78
CA LEU A 56 -11.75 4.21 0.41
C LEU A 56 -10.49 5.08 0.44
N ILE A 57 -9.75 5.18 -0.68
CA ILE A 57 -8.55 6.02 -0.78
C ILE A 57 -8.90 7.50 -0.62
N LEU A 58 -9.95 7.98 -1.30
CA LEU A 58 -10.34 9.39 -1.30
C LEU A 58 -10.89 9.86 0.05
N ASP A 59 -11.64 9.02 0.74
CA ASP A 59 -12.23 9.34 2.05
C ASP A 59 -11.21 9.23 3.20
N SER A 60 -10.11 8.51 2.99
CA SER A 60 -9.07 8.33 4.01
C SER A 60 -8.21 9.57 4.24
N SER A 61 -7.81 9.81 5.49
CA SER A 61 -6.79 10.82 5.81
C SER A 61 -5.45 10.49 5.15
N LYS A 62 -4.66 11.51 4.80
CA LYS A 62 -3.36 11.32 4.12
C LYS A 62 -2.45 10.31 4.82
N LYS A 63 -2.47 10.30 6.17
CA LYS A 63 -1.71 9.37 7.03
C LYS A 63 -2.04 7.88 6.86
N TYR A 64 -3.04 7.51 6.06
CA TYR A 64 -3.44 6.11 5.85
C TYR A 64 -3.34 5.71 4.37
N VAL A 65 -3.14 6.67 3.48
CA VAL A 65 -3.37 6.48 2.04
C VAL A 65 -2.30 5.56 1.45
N ASP A 66 -1.06 5.72 1.87
CA ASP A 66 0.05 4.91 1.40
C ASP A 66 -0.10 3.44 1.83
N GLU A 67 -0.47 3.15 3.08
CA GLU A 67 -0.71 1.77 3.51
C GLU A 67 -1.93 1.15 2.81
N ILE A 68 -3.04 1.90 2.70
CA ILE A 68 -4.23 1.44 1.98
C ILE A 68 -3.88 1.15 0.50
N ALA A 69 -3.22 2.08 -0.16
CA ALA A 69 -2.80 1.94 -1.56
C ALA A 69 -1.86 0.74 -1.74
N PHE A 70 -0.92 0.54 -0.82
CA PHE A 70 -0.03 -0.61 -0.81
C PHE A 70 -0.79 -1.93 -0.64
N SER A 71 -1.69 -2.02 0.35
CA SER A 71 -2.50 -3.22 0.60
C SER A 71 -3.34 -3.59 -0.63
N ILE A 72 -3.91 -2.62 -1.33
CA ILE A 72 -4.63 -2.86 -2.58
C ILE A 72 -3.66 -3.34 -3.67
N ALA A 73 -2.62 -2.56 -3.96
CA ALA A 73 -1.70 -2.78 -5.07
C ALA A 73 -0.92 -4.10 -4.99
N CYS A 74 -0.58 -4.54 -3.78
CA CYS A 74 0.24 -5.73 -3.55
C CYS A 74 -0.57 -6.99 -3.21
N SER A 75 -1.89 -6.89 -3.14
CA SER A 75 -2.77 -8.07 -3.04
C SER A 75 -2.68 -8.96 -4.29
N PRO A 76 -3.06 -10.25 -4.19
CA PRO A 76 -3.15 -11.11 -5.36
C PRO A 76 -4.03 -10.48 -6.46
N LEU A 77 -3.59 -10.60 -7.72
CA LEU A 77 -4.22 -9.92 -8.85
C LEU A 77 -5.71 -10.29 -8.97
N GLY A 78 -6.58 -9.27 -8.96
CA GLY A 78 -8.04 -9.44 -9.01
C GLY A 78 -8.68 -9.97 -7.71
N ASN A 79 -7.89 -10.26 -6.68
CA ASN A 79 -8.35 -10.78 -5.38
C ASN A 79 -7.83 -9.89 -4.25
N VAL A 80 -8.45 -8.73 -4.11
CA VAL A 80 -8.17 -7.76 -3.05
C VAL A 80 -9.13 -8.03 -1.88
N PRO A 81 -8.67 -7.96 -0.62
CA PRO A 81 -9.55 -8.04 0.55
C PRO A 81 -10.66 -6.98 0.51
N GLN A 82 -11.76 -7.23 1.23
CA GLN A 82 -12.86 -6.27 1.33
C GLN A 82 -12.38 -4.94 1.93
N ILE A 83 -13.02 -3.83 1.58
CA ILE A 83 -12.56 -2.49 1.98
C ILE A 83 -12.50 -2.32 3.50
N GLU A 84 -13.44 -2.91 4.24
CA GLU A 84 -13.47 -2.85 5.71
C GLU A 84 -12.25 -3.55 6.30
N VAL A 85 -11.86 -4.69 5.70
CA VAL A 85 -10.68 -5.43 6.10
C VAL A 85 -9.42 -4.59 5.90
N ILE A 86 -9.29 -3.91 4.77
CA ILE A 86 -8.13 -3.04 4.48
C ILE A 86 -8.11 -1.83 5.41
N GLN A 87 -9.27 -1.20 5.62
CA GLN A 87 -9.40 -0.03 6.47
C GLN A 87 -9.01 -0.35 7.91
N ASP A 88 -9.60 -1.40 8.47
CA ASP A 88 -9.34 -1.80 9.85
C ASP A 88 -7.89 -2.29 10.01
N ASN A 89 -7.36 -2.99 9.00
CA ASN A 89 -5.94 -3.37 8.95
C ASN A 89 -5.03 -2.18 9.18
N VAL A 90 -5.24 -1.09 8.44
CA VAL A 90 -4.43 0.12 8.52
C VAL A 90 -4.71 0.90 9.79
N PHE A 91 -5.97 1.03 10.21
CA PHE A 91 -6.31 1.75 11.44
C PHE A 91 -5.69 1.09 12.68
N TYR A 92 -5.72 -0.24 12.74
CA TYR A 92 -5.06 -0.98 13.80
C TYR A 92 -3.54 -0.82 13.80
N LEU A 93 -2.87 -0.50 12.67
CA LEU A 93 -1.44 -0.21 12.70
C LEU A 93 -1.17 1.00 13.60
N TYR A 94 -1.92 2.07 13.41
CA TYR A 94 -1.75 3.32 14.15
C TYR A 94 -2.29 3.24 15.58
N ASP A 95 -3.38 2.49 15.82
CA ASP A 95 -3.87 2.24 17.18
C ASP A 95 -2.85 1.43 18.02
N ASN A 96 -2.23 0.42 17.40
CA ASN A 96 -1.16 -0.34 18.05
C ASN A 96 0.10 0.51 18.26
N ASP A 97 0.40 1.43 17.35
CA ASP A 97 1.54 2.34 17.48
C ASP A 97 1.50 3.15 18.77
N GLU A 98 0.32 3.63 19.17
CA GLU A 98 0.12 4.36 20.43
C GLU A 98 0.37 3.50 21.68
N SER A 99 0.24 2.18 21.55
CA SER A 99 0.34 1.23 22.67
C SER A 99 1.72 0.57 22.79
N ILE A 100 2.49 0.50 21.68
CA ILE A 100 3.78 -0.19 21.64
C ILE A 100 4.91 0.78 22.03
N GLN A 101 5.48 0.59 23.21
CA GLN A 101 6.48 1.53 23.75
C GLN A 101 7.85 1.50 23.04
N TYR A 102 8.16 0.42 22.33
CA TYR A 102 9.48 0.20 21.74
C TYR A 102 9.52 0.42 20.23
N ALA A 103 8.39 0.74 19.59
CA ALA A 103 8.28 0.95 18.14
C ALA A 103 7.36 2.13 17.85
N ASN A 104 7.66 2.87 16.78
CA ASN A 104 6.87 4.00 16.31
C ASN A 104 6.79 3.92 14.78
N ILE A 105 5.60 4.15 14.21
CA ILE A 105 5.41 4.43 12.80
C ILE A 105 5.86 5.87 12.56
N VAL A 106 6.68 6.06 11.53
CA VAL A 106 7.25 7.35 11.16
C VAL A 106 6.93 7.64 9.71
N ASP A 107 6.25 8.76 9.49
CA ASP A 107 5.80 9.21 8.18
C ASP A 107 6.81 10.18 7.57
N TYR A 108 7.15 9.95 6.30
CA TYR A 108 8.00 10.82 5.50
C TYR A 108 7.21 11.38 4.31
N ASP A 109 7.21 12.70 4.17
CA ASP A 109 6.57 13.41 3.06
C ASP A 109 7.47 14.60 2.67
N ASP A 110 8.01 14.54 1.46
CA ASP A 110 8.88 15.59 0.94
C ASP A 110 8.11 16.67 0.13
N GLY A 111 6.78 16.53 0.04
CA GLY A 111 5.92 17.43 -0.71
C GLY A 111 6.01 17.28 -2.24
N SER A 112 6.80 16.33 -2.75
CA SER A 112 6.91 16.04 -4.19
C SER A 112 5.74 15.22 -4.74
N GLY A 113 4.84 14.76 -3.87
CA GLY A 113 3.82 13.77 -4.17
C GLY A 113 4.27 12.34 -3.88
N ASP A 114 5.53 12.14 -3.50
CA ASP A 114 6.02 10.88 -2.94
C ASP A 114 6.08 10.96 -1.42
N TYR A 115 5.44 10.01 -0.75
CA TYR A 115 5.43 9.89 0.70
C TYR A 115 5.35 8.42 1.09
N TYR A 116 5.88 8.10 2.26
CA TYR A 116 5.90 6.73 2.76
C TYR A 116 6.05 6.70 4.28
N SER A 117 5.61 5.60 4.86
CA SER A 117 5.82 5.29 6.27
C SER A 117 6.90 4.22 6.44
N THR A 118 7.52 4.22 7.62
CA THR A 118 8.37 3.12 8.07
C THR A 118 8.26 2.93 9.58
N VAL A 119 8.91 1.91 10.12
CA VAL A 119 8.97 1.67 11.56
C VAL A 119 10.34 2.02 12.12
N ARG A 120 10.33 2.79 13.20
CA ARG A 120 11.48 3.07 14.06
C ARG A 120 11.32 2.37 15.38
N TYR A 121 12.35 1.70 15.87
CA TYR A 121 12.30 0.92 17.10
C TYR A 121 13.49 1.24 18.02
N VAL A 122 13.27 1.03 19.31
CA VAL A 122 14.27 1.22 20.36
C VAL A 122 14.85 -0.14 20.74
N VAL A 123 16.17 -0.27 20.67
CA VAL A 123 16.92 -1.43 21.17
C VAL A 123 17.81 -1.03 22.32
N ILE A 124 17.99 -1.93 23.28
CA ILE A 124 18.96 -1.76 24.36
C ILE A 124 20.20 -2.57 24.00
N GLU A 125 21.27 -1.88 23.61
CA GLU A 125 22.58 -2.50 23.37
C GLU A 125 23.57 -2.04 24.44
N ASN A 126 24.14 -2.99 25.18
CA ASN A 126 25.09 -2.72 26.27
C ASN A 126 24.55 -1.73 27.33
N GLY A 127 23.24 -1.80 27.63
CA GLY A 127 22.57 -0.90 28.58
C GLY A 127 22.33 0.51 28.05
N THR A 128 22.58 0.76 26.77
CA THR A 128 22.28 2.04 26.10
C THR A 128 21.15 1.85 25.11
N GLU A 129 20.13 2.70 25.20
CA GLU A 129 19.07 2.76 24.20
C GLU A 129 19.59 3.31 22.88
N LYS A 130 19.27 2.64 21.78
CA LYS A 130 19.54 3.07 20.41
C LYS A 130 18.25 3.02 19.62
N GLN A 131 18.02 4.05 18.83
CA GLN A 131 16.94 4.06 17.85
C GLN A 131 17.46 3.56 16.52
N LEU A 132 16.73 2.62 15.94
CA LEU A 132 17.01 2.04 14.64
C LEU A 132 15.76 2.18 13.77
N GLU A 133 15.97 2.46 12.49
CA GLU A 133 14.90 2.59 11.52
C GLU A 133 15.06 1.51 10.46
N TYR A 134 13.97 0.82 10.13
CA TYR A 134 14.00 -0.17 9.07
C TYR A 134 13.82 0.47 7.69
N PRO A 135 14.34 -0.15 6.63
CA PRO A 135 13.97 0.22 5.26
C PRO A 135 12.45 0.15 5.08
N LYS A 136 11.88 1.10 4.34
CA LYS A 136 10.42 1.19 4.14
C LYS A 136 9.83 -0.11 3.61
N GLU A 137 10.55 -0.84 2.76
CA GLU A 137 10.09 -2.09 2.16
C GLU A 137 9.80 -3.15 3.23
N ILE A 138 10.58 -3.17 4.32
CA ILE A 138 10.35 -4.08 5.44
C ILE A 138 9.04 -3.73 6.15
N TYR A 139 8.79 -2.44 6.39
CA TYR A 139 7.53 -1.99 6.98
C TYR A 139 6.33 -2.40 6.12
N TYR A 140 6.34 -2.09 4.82
CA TYR A 140 5.21 -2.41 3.97
C TYR A 140 4.98 -3.92 3.82
N TRP A 141 6.04 -4.71 3.56
CA TRP A 141 5.86 -6.15 3.31
C TRP A 141 5.58 -6.98 4.56
N TYR A 142 6.08 -6.58 5.74
CA TYR A 142 5.98 -7.39 6.95
C TYR A 142 5.03 -6.84 8.02
N VAL A 143 4.66 -5.56 7.93
CA VAL A 143 3.75 -4.91 8.89
C VAL A 143 2.42 -4.53 8.22
N VAL A 144 2.48 -3.89 7.04
CA VAL A 144 1.28 -3.39 6.35
C VAL A 144 0.56 -4.48 5.57
N HIS A 145 1.33 -5.33 4.86
CA HIS A 145 0.77 -6.29 3.91
C HIS A 145 -0.28 -7.19 4.58
N PRO A 146 -1.50 -7.28 4.03
CA PRO A 146 -2.61 -7.97 4.70
C PRO A 146 -2.41 -9.50 4.75
N GLU A 147 -1.59 -10.06 3.87
CA GLU A 147 -1.38 -11.51 3.73
C GLU A 147 0.11 -11.87 3.73
N LEU A 148 0.62 -12.54 4.77
CA LEU A 148 2.04 -12.93 4.80
C LEU A 148 2.30 -14.32 4.20
N ILE A 149 1.34 -15.27 4.29
CA ILE A 149 1.56 -16.69 3.95
C ILE A 149 0.27 -17.38 3.45
N GLY A 150 -0.28 -16.96 2.30
CA GLY A 150 -1.36 -17.69 1.60
C GLY A 150 -2.72 -17.75 2.31
N GLY A 151 -2.90 -16.96 3.36
CA GLY A 151 -4.15 -16.80 4.10
C GLY A 151 -4.88 -15.54 3.63
N ASN A 152 -6.16 -15.68 3.27
CA ASN A 152 -6.98 -14.51 2.95
C ASN A 152 -7.30 -13.73 4.23
N ALA A 153 -6.83 -12.48 4.31
CA ALA A 153 -7.22 -11.55 5.36
C ALA A 153 -8.74 -11.37 5.40
N LYS A 154 -9.36 -11.63 6.55
CA LYS A 154 -10.81 -11.57 6.72
C LYS A 154 -11.22 -11.50 8.19
N TYR A 155 -12.46 -11.11 8.42
CA TYR A 155 -13.09 -11.27 9.72
C TYR A 155 -13.48 -12.74 9.97
N ILE A 156 -13.13 -13.27 11.15
CA ILE A 156 -13.59 -14.57 11.64
C ILE A 156 -14.08 -14.37 13.07
N TYR A 157 -15.37 -14.68 13.30
CA TYR A 157 -16.06 -14.47 14.58
C TYR A 157 -16.04 -13.02 15.10
N GLY A 158 -16.01 -12.04 14.21
CA GLY A 158 -15.97 -10.61 14.57
C GLY A 158 -14.58 -10.09 14.92
N GLU A 159 -13.57 -10.96 14.93
CA GLU A 159 -12.18 -10.60 15.13
C GLU A 159 -11.46 -10.53 13.78
N PHE A 160 -10.48 -9.65 13.66
CA PHE A 160 -9.69 -9.52 12.44
C PHE A 160 -8.60 -10.60 12.39
N TRP A 161 -8.64 -11.46 11.37
CA TRP A 161 -7.65 -12.52 11.15
C TRP A 161 -6.85 -12.27 9.88
N ARG A 162 -5.52 -12.29 10.03
CA ARG A 162 -4.53 -12.26 8.95
C ARG A 162 -3.85 -13.63 8.86
#